data_AF-A0A6B2DQE6-F1
#
_entry.id   AF-A0A6B2DQE6-F1
#
_cell.length_a   1.000
_cell.length_b   1.000
_cell.length_c   1.000
_cell.angle_alpha   90.00
_cell.angle_beta   90.00
_cell.angle_gamma   90.00
#
_symmetry.space_group_name_H-M   'P 1'
#
loop_
_entity.id
_entity.type
_entity.pdbx_description
1 polymer ?
#
loop_
_entity_poly.entity_id
_entity_poly.type
_entity_poly.pdbx_seq_one_letter_code
_entity_poly.pdbx_strand_id
1 'polypeptide(L)' 'ALAPGRGDGTADTYSVMHGLYWLVAGLAARGPVVLAVDDVQWCDETSLRWLGFLLRRAEDLPVLVLMTQRTGS' A
#
# COMPACT_ATOMS: atom_id res chain seq x y z
N ALA A 1 -13.46 32.31 5.26
CA ALA A 1 -13.81 30.94 4.82
C ALA A 1 -12.96 30.60 3.60
N LEU A 2 -11.82 29.93 3.80
CA LEU A 2 -11.07 29.32 2.71
C LEU A 2 -11.67 27.92 2.54
N ALA A 3 -12.28 27.64 1.39
CA ALA A 3 -12.63 26.27 1.06
C ALA A 3 -11.33 25.44 1.05
N PRO A 4 -11.31 24.21 1.61
CA PRO A 4 -10.19 23.33 1.35
C PRO A 4 -10.13 23.17 -0.16
N GLY A 5 -9.00 23.58 -0.76
CA GLY A 5 -8.72 23.26 -2.15
C GLY A 5 -8.84 21.75 -2.25
N ARG A 6 -9.85 21.26 -2.96
CA ARG A 6 -9.85 19.87 -3.43
C ARG A 6 -8.55 19.75 -4.19
N GLY A 7 -7.57 19.06 -3.60
CA GLY A 7 -6.39 18.65 -4.34
C GLY A 7 -6.87 18.01 -5.63
N ASP A 8 -6.11 18.20 -6.70
CA ASP A 8 -6.26 17.37 -7.89
C ASP A 8 -6.32 15.90 -7.41
N GLY A 9 -7.39 15.17 -7.78
CA GLY A 9 -7.64 13.82 -7.22
C GLY A 9 -6.46 12.86 -7.42
N THR A 10 -5.58 13.18 -8.36
CA THR A 10 -4.28 12.55 -8.61
C THR A 10 -3.24 12.80 -7.51
N ALA A 11 -3.03 14.04 -7.06
CA ALA A 11 -2.13 14.32 -5.94
C ALA A 11 -2.66 13.80 -4.60
N ASP A 12 -3.99 13.78 -4.42
CA ASP A 12 -4.61 13.17 -3.23
C ASP A 12 -4.33 11.65 -3.20
N THR A 13 -4.55 10.96 -4.33
CA THR A 13 -4.23 9.53 -4.46
C THR A 13 -2.75 9.25 -4.23
N TYR A 14 -1.84 10.06 -4.79
CA TYR A 14 -0.41 9.90 -4.58
C TYR A 14 0.00 10.11 -3.11
N SER A 15 -0.62 11.09 -2.44
CA SER A 15 -0.39 11.37 -1.02
C SER A 15 -0.83 10.20 -0.14
N VAL A 16 -1.98 9.58 -0.44
CA VAL A 16 -2.46 8.37 0.24
C VAL A 16 -1.49 7.20 0.02
N MET A 17 -1.06 6.95 -1.22
CA MET A 17 -0.10 5.88 -1.53
C MET A 17 1.21 6.04 -0.74
N HIS A 18 1.71 7.27 -0.66
CA HIS A 18 2.94 7.58 0.06
C HIS A 18 2.76 7.49 1.58
N GLY A 19 1.63 7.96 2.11
CA GLY A 19 1.30 7.84 3.53
C GLY A 19 1.26 6.39 3.99
N LEU A 20 0.62 5.52 3.21
CA LEU A 20 0.57 4.08 3.51
C LEU A 20 1.95 3.42 3.42
N TYR A 21 2.82 3.84 2.50
CA TYR A 21 4.22 3.38 2.48
C TYR A 21 4.95 3.78 3.77
N TRP A 22 4.87 5.04 4.18
CA TRP A 22 5.51 5.52 5.40
C TRP A 22 4.99 4.84 6.65
N LEU A 23 3.71 4.48 6.67
CA LEU A 23 3.13 3.67 7.74
C LEU A 23 3.84 2.32 7.83
N VAL A 24 3.97 1.59 6.72
CA VAL A 24 4.65 0.29 6.69
C VAL A 24 6.13 0.43 7.05
N ALA A 25 6.84 1.44 6.49
CA ALA A 25 8.23 1.70 6.81
C ALA A 25 8.45 2.05 8.29
N GLY A 26 7.55 2.85 8.88
CA GLY A 26 7.58 3.19 10.30
C GLY A 26 7.34 1.98 11.21
N LEU A 27 6.47 1.04 10.80
CA LEU A 27 6.30 -0.23 11.50
C LEU A 27 7.57 -1.09 11.38
N ALA A 28 8.14 -1.19 10.18
CA ALA A 28 9.33 -1.97 9.87
C ALA A 28 10.59 -1.45 10.58
N ALA A 29 10.66 -0.15 10.85
CA ALA A 29 11.74 0.45 11.64
C ALA A 29 11.77 -0.03 13.10
N ARG A 30 10.66 -0.60 13.62
CA ARG A 30 10.57 -1.17 14.97
C ARG A 30 10.87 -2.67 15.01
N GLY A 31 10.95 -3.33 13.85
CA GLY A 31 11.17 -4.76 13.71
C GLY A 31 10.51 -5.33 12.45
N PRO A 32 10.76 -6.61 12.11
CA PRO A 32 10.21 -7.22 10.91
C PRO A 32 8.68 -7.20 10.84
N VAL A 33 8.13 -6.92 9.65
CA VAL A 33 6.68 -6.83 9.41
C VAL A 33 6.26 -7.86 8.37
N VAL A 34 5.14 -8.55 8.63
CA VAL A 34 4.43 -9.35 7.63
C VAL A 34 3.13 -8.64 7.27
N LEU A 35 3.00 -8.25 6.01
CA LEU A 35 1.74 -7.76 5.44
C LEU A 35 1.04 -8.93 4.74
N ALA A 36 0.00 -9.48 5.35
CA ALA A 36 -0.79 -10.57 4.79
C ALA A 36 -2.03 -10.03 4.08
N VAL A 37 -2.18 -10.35 2.80
CA VAL A 37 -3.34 -10.02 1.97
C VAL A 37 -4.00 -11.31 1.52
N ASP A 38 -5.20 -11.56 2.01
CA ASP A 38 -5.98 -12.74 1.63
C ASP A 38 -6.86 -12.44 0.41
N ASP A 39 -7.04 -13.43 -0.46
CA ASP A 39 -7.94 -13.36 -1.62
C ASP A 39 -7.63 -12.15 -2.55
N VAL A 40 -6.36 -12.00 -2.94
CA VAL A 40 -5.83 -10.84 -3.71
C VAL A 40 -6.58 -10.55 -5.01
N GLN A 41 -7.24 -11.55 -5.59
CA GLN A 41 -8.08 -11.38 -6.78
C GLN A 41 -9.31 -10.48 -6.56
N TRP A 42 -9.68 -10.19 -5.31
CA TRP A 42 -10.78 -9.29 -4.95
C TRP A 42 -10.32 -7.86 -4.66
N CYS A 43 -9.01 -7.59 -4.65
CA CYS A 43 -8.51 -6.24 -4.47
C CYS A 43 -8.93 -5.34 -5.63
N ASP A 44 -9.33 -4.10 -5.31
CA ASP A 44 -9.53 -3.08 -6.33
C ASP A 44 -8.20 -2.64 -6.97
N GLU A 45 -8.31 -1.92 -8.09
CA GLU A 45 -7.14 -1.48 -8.85
C GLU A 45 -6.21 -0.58 -8.02
N THR A 46 -6.77 0.29 -7.18
CA THR A 46 -5.99 1.23 -6.35
C THR A 46 -5.19 0.49 -5.28
N SER A 47 -5.77 -0.54 -4.67
CA SER A 47 -5.10 -1.40 -3.68
C SER A 47 -3.96 -2.18 -4.32
N LEU A 48 -4.18 -2.78 -5.50
CA LEU A 48 -3.12 -3.48 -6.24
C LEU A 48 -2.00 -2.53 -6.67
N ARG A 49 -2.36 -1.31 -7.10
CA ARG A 49 -1.40 -0.26 -7.46
C ARG A 49 -0.55 0.16 -6.26
N TRP A 50 -1.15 0.27 -5.08
CA TRP A 50 -0.43 0.55 -3.84
C TRP A 50 0.49 -0.62 -3.43
N LEU A 51 0.02 -1.88 -3.50
CA LEU A 51 0.86 -3.06 -3.23
C LEU A 51 2.08 -3.08 -4.16
N GLY A 52 1.89 -2.83 -5.46
CA GLY A 52 3.01 -2.70 -6.40
C GLY A 52 3.94 -1.52 -6.08
N PHE A 53 3.39 -0.39 -5.59
CA PHE A 53 4.18 0.76 -5.14
C PHE A 53 5.05 0.44 -3.91
N LEU A 54 4.49 -0.29 -2.94
CA LEU A 54 5.17 -0.76 -1.74
C LEU A 54 6.28 -1.75 -2.10
N LEU A 55 5.96 -2.80 -2.87
CA LEU A 55 6.90 -3.87 -3.22
C LEU A 55 8.17 -3.35 -3.91
N ARG A 56 8.05 -2.38 -4.81
CA ARG A 56 9.21 -1.73 -5.47
C ARG A 56 10.11 -0.93 -4.53
N ARG A 57 9.67 -0.65 -3.30
CA ARG A 57 10.41 0.13 -2.28
C ARG A 57 10.69 -0.66 -1.01
N ALA A 58 10.24 -1.92 -0.96
CA ALA A 58 10.39 -2.77 0.20
C ALA A 58 11.75 -3.49 0.23
N GLU A 59 12.57 -3.40 -0.83
CA GLU A 59 13.88 -4.07 -0.93
C GLU A 59 14.81 -3.71 0.25
N ASP A 60 14.73 -2.47 0.76
CA ASP A 60 15.53 -1.99 1.88
C ASP A 60 14.82 -2.10 3.24
N LEU A 61 13.63 -2.69 3.28
CA LEU A 61 12.81 -2.80 4.50
C LEU A 61 12.68 -4.26 4.95
N PRO A 62 12.65 -4.55 6.27
CA PRO A 62 12.39 -5.89 6.78
C PRO A 62 10.89 -6.23 6.68
N VAL A 63 10.34 -6.22 5.46
CA VAL A 63 8.92 -6.43 5.17
C VAL A 63 8.75 -7.67 4.28
N LEU A 64 7.94 -8.61 4.73
CA LEU A 64 7.43 -9.71 3.92
C LEU A 64 5.99 -9.39 3.51
N VAL A 65 5.70 -9.42 2.21
CA VAL A 65 4.32 -9.35 1.71
C VAL A 65 3.89 -10.76 1.33
N LEU A 66 2.87 -11.27 2.02
CA LEU A 66 2.23 -12.55 1.73
C LEU A 66 0.90 -12.28 1.06
N MET A 67 0.68 -12.86 -0.12
CA MET A 67 -0.57 -12.75 -0.85
C MET A 67 -1.11 -14.14 -1.13
N THR A 68 -2.39 -14.38 -0.87
CA THR A 68 -3.09 -15.59 -1.30
C THR A 68 -3.95 -15.25 -2.51
N GLN A 69 -4.09 -16.22 -3.41
CA GLN A 69 -5.02 -16.11 -4.53
C GLN A 69 -5.84 -17.38 -4.60
N ARG A 70 -7.16 -17.24 -4.71
CA ARG A 70 -8.03 -18.39 -4.99
C ARG A 70 -7.93 -18.74 -6.47
N THR A 71 -7.28 -19.86 -6.77
CA THR A 71 -7.26 -20.44 -8.11
C THR A 71 -8.42 -21.44 -8.23
N GLY A 72 -9.60 -20.96 -8.66
CA GLY A 72 -10.70 -21.86 -9.00
C GLY A 72 -12.10 -21.23 -9.04
N SER A 73 -12.79 -21.50 -10.14
CA SER A 73 -14.17 -22.04 -10.21
C SER A 73 -14.29 -22.85 -11.48
#